data_AF-A0A9X5X9U1-F1
#
_entry.id   AF-A0A9X5X9U1-F1
#
_cell.length_a   1.000
_cell.length_b   1.000
_cell.length_c   1.000
_cell.angle_alpha   90.00
_cell.angle_beta   90.00
_cell.angle_gamma   90.00
#
_symmetry.space_group_name_H-M   'P 1'
#
loop_
_entity.id
_entity.type
_entity.pdbx_description
1 polymer ?
#
loop_
_entity_poly.entity_id
_entity_poly.type
_entity_poly.pdbx_seq_one_letter_code
_entity_poly.pdbx_strand_id
1 'polypeptide(L)'
;GYTYTADWTTDAEQHEVKDHTLATYERQRAETAALLGDRLDLYQIHSVTPDSPALTDKELHAKLAEAAAQGLSIGFSTSGPAQADAIRAALAVTVDGEPLFRTVQSTYNVLETSAAPALAEAHDAGLTVIVKEGMANGRLAAEHAPDAVRAIAEEIGLGADAVALALILRQPWAGVVLS
;
A
#
# COMPACT_ATOMS: atom_id res chain seq x y z
N GLY A 1 12.87 2.03 -0.01
CA GLY A 1 11.75 2.02 -0.97
C GLY A 1 12.29 1.69 -2.35
N TYR A 2 11.93 2.46 -3.37
CA TYR A 2 12.64 2.42 -4.65
C TYR A 2 13.54 3.62 -4.78
N THR A 3 14.64 3.45 -5.51
CA THR A 3 15.39 4.56 -6.10
C THR A 3 15.12 4.52 -7.59
N TYR A 4 14.52 5.60 -8.11
CA TYR A 4 14.38 5.79 -9.54
C TYR A 4 15.76 6.14 -10.13
N THR A 5 16.20 5.38 -11.13
CA THR A 5 17.55 5.49 -11.71
C THR A 5 17.53 5.91 -13.18
N ALA A 6 16.34 6.09 -13.75
CA ALA A 6 16.17 6.35 -15.18
C ALA A 6 16.22 7.83 -15.59
N ASP A 7 16.32 8.80 -14.69
CA ASP A 7 16.39 10.24 -15.02
C ASP A 7 15.39 10.69 -16.11
N TRP A 8 14.16 10.18 -16.05
CA TRP A 8 13.06 10.46 -16.98
C TRP A 8 13.26 9.95 -18.40
N THR A 9 14.24 9.07 -18.65
CA THR A 9 14.40 8.38 -19.94
C THR A 9 13.63 7.06 -20.01
N THR A 10 13.10 6.75 -21.20
CA THR A 10 12.49 5.46 -21.50
C THR A 10 13.50 4.35 -21.72
N ASP A 11 14.75 4.70 -22.03
CA ASP A 11 15.76 3.77 -22.55
C ASP A 11 16.72 3.27 -21.48
N ALA A 12 16.49 3.60 -20.21
CA ALA A 12 17.32 3.11 -19.13
C ALA A 12 17.25 1.58 -19.02
N GLU A 13 18.42 0.95 -18.81
CA GLU A 13 18.49 -0.49 -18.56
C GLU A 13 17.76 -0.88 -17.27
N GLN A 14 17.86 -0.03 -16.25
CA GLN A 14 17.11 -0.17 -15.00
C GLN A 14 16.42 1.15 -14.68
N HIS A 15 15.09 1.09 -14.59
CA HIS A 15 14.27 2.23 -14.26
C HIS A 15 14.19 2.48 -12.76
N GLU A 16 14.14 1.41 -11.98
CA GLU A 16 13.96 1.48 -10.55
C GLU A 16 14.72 0.35 -9.86
N VAL A 17 15.42 0.69 -8.77
CA VAL A 17 16.07 -0.27 -7.88
C VAL A 17 15.27 -0.35 -6.59
N LYS A 18 14.77 -1.55 -6.28
CA LYS A 18 14.10 -1.83 -5.01
C LYS A 18 15.15 -2.04 -3.93
N ASP A 19 15.16 -1.16 -2.92
CA ASP A 19 16.10 -1.20 -1.81
C ASP A 19 15.38 -0.87 -0.50
N HIS A 20 15.29 -1.88 0.36
CA HIS A 20 14.65 -1.82 1.67
C HIS A 20 15.64 -1.72 2.83
N THR A 21 16.87 -1.26 2.58
CA THR A 21 17.88 -1.05 3.64
C THR A 21 17.59 0.17 4.49
N LEU A 22 18.12 0.16 5.73
CA LEU A 22 18.12 1.31 6.63
C LEU A 22 18.77 2.56 5.99
N ALA A 23 19.91 2.40 5.30
CA ALA A 23 20.59 3.51 4.66
C ALA A 23 19.71 4.22 3.62
N THR A 24 18.92 3.45 2.84
CA THR A 24 17.96 4.02 1.90
C THR A 24 16.79 4.70 2.62
N TYR A 25 16.30 4.15 3.74
CA TYR A 25 15.31 4.84 4.57
C TYR A 25 15.82 6.20 5.07
N GLU A 26 17.00 6.25 5.68
CA GLU A 26 17.56 7.47 6.26
C GLU A 26 17.74 8.58 5.21
N ARG A 27 18.30 8.21 4.05
CA ARG A 27 18.45 9.13 2.92
C ARG A 27 17.10 9.66 2.44
N GLN A 28 16.15 8.79 2.14
CA GLN A 28 14.82 9.19 1.63
C GLN A 28 14.04 10.00 2.67
N ARG A 29 14.19 9.70 3.96
CA ARG A 29 13.55 10.45 5.05
C ARG A 29 14.11 11.86 5.19
N ALA A 30 15.42 12.02 5.02
CA ALA A 30 16.08 13.34 5.01
C ALA A 30 15.63 14.17 3.79
N GLU A 31 15.58 13.58 2.60
CA GLU A 31 15.04 14.23 1.39
C GLU A 31 13.59 14.66 1.61
N THR A 32 12.75 13.78 2.16
CA THR A 32 11.35 14.08 2.47
C THR A 32 11.22 15.23 3.48
N ALA A 33 12.07 15.26 4.52
CA ALA A 33 12.10 16.37 5.49
C ALA A 33 12.47 17.70 4.83
N ALA A 34 13.46 17.69 3.92
CA ALA A 34 13.87 18.89 3.21
C ALA A 34 12.77 19.46 2.31
N LEU A 35 11.96 18.59 1.70
CA LEU A 35 10.88 18.97 0.78
C LEU A 35 9.58 19.34 1.51
N LEU A 36 9.18 18.53 2.49
CA LEU A 36 7.86 18.61 3.12
C LEU A 36 7.90 19.23 4.51
N GLY A 37 9.06 19.28 5.17
CA GLY A 37 9.17 19.71 6.57
C GLY A 37 8.51 18.70 7.51
N ASP A 38 7.64 19.21 8.39
CA ASP A 38 6.86 18.47 9.38
C ASP A 38 5.51 17.96 8.85
N ARG A 39 5.19 18.21 7.57
CA ARG A 39 3.90 17.88 6.94
C ARG A 39 3.80 16.42 6.45
N LEU A 40 4.49 15.50 7.10
CA LEU A 40 4.41 14.07 6.80
C LEU A 40 3.77 13.36 7.98
N ASP A 41 2.49 13.00 7.84
CA ASP A 41 1.76 12.28 8.88
C ASP A 41 1.90 10.76 8.77
N LEU A 42 2.18 10.24 7.56
CA LEU A 42 2.24 8.82 7.26
C LEU A 42 3.45 8.51 6.37
N TYR A 43 4.36 7.67 6.89
CA TYR A 43 5.41 7.03 6.12
C TYR A 43 5.02 5.59 5.79
N GLN A 44 5.11 5.20 4.51
CA GLN A 44 4.85 3.84 4.08
C GLN A 44 6.09 3.22 3.45
N ILE A 45 6.54 2.06 3.96
CA ILE A 45 7.52 1.24 3.25
C ILE A 45 6.91 0.81 1.93
N HIS A 46 7.48 1.29 0.83
CA HIS A 46 6.89 1.06 -0.48
C HIS A 46 7.18 -0.35 -1.00
N SER A 47 6.15 -1.03 -1.52
CA SER A 47 6.25 -2.29 -2.29
C SER A 47 6.87 -3.47 -1.54
N VAL A 48 6.36 -3.76 -0.34
CA VAL A 48 6.70 -4.95 0.42
C VAL A 48 6.16 -6.21 -0.26
N THR A 49 7.03 -7.20 -0.39
CA THR A 49 6.76 -8.59 -0.78
C THR A 49 7.14 -9.49 0.40
N PRO A 50 6.72 -10.77 0.45
CA PRO A 50 7.08 -11.66 1.57
C PRO A 50 8.59 -11.78 1.83
N ASP A 51 9.40 -11.69 0.76
CA ASP A 51 10.86 -11.79 0.84
C ASP A 51 11.56 -10.44 1.08
N SER A 52 10.81 -9.35 1.27
CA SER A 52 11.40 -8.02 1.44
C SER A 52 12.20 -7.93 2.74
N PRO A 53 13.48 -7.50 2.71
CA PRO A 53 14.30 -7.34 3.92
C PRO A 53 13.67 -6.41 4.97
N ALA A 54 12.80 -5.48 4.53
CA ALA A 54 12.01 -4.63 5.41
C ALA A 54 11.16 -5.38 6.44
N LEU A 55 10.85 -6.67 6.22
CA LEU A 55 10.08 -7.49 7.16
C LEU A 55 10.93 -8.10 8.27
N THR A 56 12.26 -8.11 8.12
CA THR A 56 13.17 -8.81 9.05
C THR A 56 14.30 -7.92 9.59
N ASP A 57 14.60 -6.79 8.95
CA ASP A 57 15.63 -5.84 9.37
C ASP A 57 15.26 -5.13 10.69
N LYS A 58 15.89 -5.57 11.78
CA LYS A 58 15.63 -5.05 13.13
C LYS A 58 16.16 -3.64 13.35
N GLU A 59 17.21 -3.23 12.65
CA GLU A 59 17.74 -1.86 12.77
C GLU A 59 16.79 -0.88 12.09
N LEU A 60 16.26 -1.26 10.92
CA LEU A 60 15.18 -0.51 10.27
C LEU A 60 13.93 -0.44 11.15
N HIS A 61 13.49 -1.55 11.75
CA HIS A 61 12.32 -1.56 12.63
C HIS A 61 12.47 -0.61 13.81
N ALA A 62 13.63 -0.62 14.47
CA ALA A 62 13.93 0.29 15.58
C ALA A 62 13.85 1.76 15.14
N LYS A 63 14.43 2.09 13.97
CA LYS A 63 14.39 3.46 13.42
C LYS A 63 13.00 3.92 13.01
N LEU A 64 12.16 3.02 12.52
CA LEU A 64 10.76 3.32 12.25
C LEU A 64 9.96 3.51 13.54
N ALA A 65 10.22 2.71 14.57
CA ALA A 65 9.58 2.87 15.88
C ALA A 65 9.99 4.19 16.57
N GLU A 66 11.25 4.62 16.45
CA GLU A 66 11.68 5.94 16.90
C GLU A 66 10.90 7.07 16.22
N ALA A 67 10.70 6.99 14.89
CA ALA A 67 9.89 7.95 14.16
C ALA A 67 8.41 7.89 14.58
N ALA A 68 7.88 6.70 14.86
CA ALA A 68 6.52 6.53 15.38
C ALA A 68 6.34 7.20 16.75
N ALA A 69 7.31 7.07 17.65
CA ALA A 69 7.31 7.74 18.95
C ALA A 69 7.34 9.27 18.84
N GLN A 70 7.80 9.81 17.71
CA GLN A 70 7.80 11.24 17.39
C GLN A 70 6.50 11.70 16.70
N GLY A 71 5.52 10.81 16.54
CA GLY A 71 4.19 11.11 15.98
C GLY A 71 3.98 10.73 14.52
N LEU A 72 4.97 10.15 13.85
CA LEU A 72 4.83 9.70 12.46
C LEU A 72 4.09 8.35 12.40
N SER A 73 2.98 8.26 11.69
CA SER A 73 2.36 6.96 11.45
C SER A 73 3.23 6.14 10.50
N ILE A 74 3.48 4.88 10.84
CA ILE A 74 4.28 3.96 10.03
C ILE A 74 3.37 2.92 9.39
N GLY A 75 3.49 2.72 8.08
CA GLY A 75 2.76 1.73 7.33
C GLY A 75 3.62 1.07 6.26
N PHE A 76 2.97 0.31 5.40
CA PHE A 76 3.62 -0.34 4.26
C PHE A 76 2.63 -0.46 3.11
N SER A 77 3.13 -0.50 1.88
CA SER A 77 2.35 -0.91 0.71
C SER A 77 2.83 -2.25 0.20
N THR A 78 1.93 -3.10 -0.32
CA THR A 78 2.30 -4.41 -0.87
C THR A 78 2.57 -4.35 -2.37
N SER A 79 3.25 -5.36 -2.90
CA SER A 79 3.37 -5.59 -4.34
C SER A 79 3.48 -7.08 -4.64
N GLY A 80 3.26 -7.44 -5.91
CA GLY A 80 3.25 -8.82 -6.38
C GLY A 80 2.02 -9.61 -5.96
N PRO A 81 1.89 -10.87 -6.43
CA PRO A 81 0.69 -11.69 -6.22
C PRO A 81 0.54 -12.18 -4.77
N ALA A 82 1.63 -12.27 -4.00
CA ALA A 82 1.64 -12.79 -2.63
C ALA A 82 1.35 -11.69 -1.58
N GLN A 83 0.39 -10.80 -1.87
CA GLN A 83 0.05 -9.67 -0.98
C GLN A 83 -0.40 -10.16 0.40
N ALA A 84 -1.22 -11.20 0.44
CA ALA A 84 -1.73 -11.76 1.69
C ALA A 84 -0.60 -12.22 2.63
N ASP A 85 0.44 -12.86 2.07
CA ASP A 85 1.59 -13.33 2.85
C ASP A 85 2.44 -12.16 3.34
N ALA A 86 2.64 -11.13 2.50
CA ALA A 86 3.35 -9.91 2.90
C ALA A 86 2.62 -9.17 4.04
N ILE A 87 1.28 -9.10 3.98
CA ILE A 87 0.45 -8.47 5.03
C ILE A 87 0.63 -9.22 6.34
N ARG A 88 0.46 -10.55 6.35
CA ARG A 88 0.59 -11.36 7.58
C ARG A 88 2.00 -11.30 8.16
N ALA A 89 3.03 -11.31 7.31
CA ALA A 89 4.41 -11.15 7.76
C ALA A 89 4.63 -9.77 8.41
N ALA A 90 4.06 -8.70 7.83
CA ALA A 90 4.14 -7.35 8.41
C ALA A 90 3.38 -7.23 9.73
N LEU A 91 2.20 -7.87 9.87
CA LEU A 91 1.44 -7.90 11.12
C LEU A 91 2.20 -8.56 12.28
N ALA A 92 3.12 -9.48 11.98
CA ALA A 92 3.97 -10.12 12.98
C ALA A 92 5.17 -9.25 13.42
N VAL A 93 5.39 -8.08 12.80
CA VAL A 93 6.51 -7.19 13.15
C VAL A 93 6.16 -6.36 14.37
N THR A 94 6.88 -6.62 15.46
CA THR A 94 6.81 -5.87 16.71
C THR A 94 8.15 -5.24 17.09
N VAL A 95 8.11 -4.08 17.74
CA VAL A 95 9.24 -3.44 18.42
C VAL A 95 8.84 -3.20 19.87
N ASP A 96 9.65 -3.64 20.82
CA ASP A 96 9.37 -3.55 22.27
C ASP A 96 8.00 -4.15 22.68
N GLY A 97 7.56 -5.19 21.97
CA GLY A 97 6.29 -5.87 22.21
C GLY A 97 5.07 -5.22 21.54
N GLU A 98 5.23 -4.07 20.89
CA GLU A 98 4.16 -3.34 20.24
C GLU A 98 4.18 -3.52 18.71
N PRO A 99 3.01 -3.62 18.03
CA PRO A 99 2.94 -3.66 16.57
C PRO A 99 3.54 -2.40 15.93
N LEU A 100 4.42 -2.59 14.95
CA LEU A 100 5.11 -1.49 14.27
C LEU A 100 4.18 -0.71 13.32
N PHE A 101 3.40 -1.44 12.53
CA PHE A 101 2.62 -0.85 11.43
C PHE A 101 1.20 -0.48 11.85
N ARG A 102 0.73 0.68 11.38
CA ARG A 102 -0.61 1.23 11.61
C ARG A 102 -1.45 1.34 10.34
N THR A 103 -0.83 1.23 9.17
CA THR A 103 -1.56 1.20 7.89
C THR A 103 -0.99 0.13 6.96
N VAL A 104 -1.85 -0.40 6.11
CA VAL A 104 -1.49 -1.26 4.99
C VAL A 104 -2.10 -0.69 3.71
N GLN A 105 -1.30 -0.53 2.66
CA GLN A 105 -1.77 -0.13 1.35
C GLN A 105 -1.64 -1.27 0.32
N SER A 106 -2.75 -1.85 -0.10
CA SER A 106 -2.75 -3.08 -0.91
C SER A 106 -3.69 -3.00 -2.11
N THR A 107 -3.36 -3.73 -3.18
CA THR A 107 -4.21 -3.81 -4.37
C THR A 107 -5.45 -4.63 -4.03
N TYR A 108 -6.63 -4.03 -4.23
CA TYR A 108 -7.90 -4.72 -4.19
C TYR A 108 -8.90 -4.04 -5.12
N ASN A 109 -9.55 -4.80 -5.99
CA ASN A 109 -10.60 -4.32 -6.88
C ASN A 109 -11.47 -5.49 -7.37
N VAL A 110 -12.43 -5.20 -8.25
CA VAL A 110 -13.35 -6.20 -8.82
C VAL A 110 -12.63 -7.38 -9.50
N LEU A 111 -11.43 -7.15 -10.03
CA LEU A 111 -10.63 -8.15 -10.76
C LEU A 111 -9.57 -8.81 -9.88
N GLU A 112 -9.24 -8.23 -8.72
CA GLU A 112 -8.20 -8.71 -7.83
C GLU A 112 -8.70 -8.65 -6.38
N THR A 113 -9.19 -9.78 -5.89
CA THR A 113 -9.79 -9.91 -4.56
C THR A 113 -8.97 -10.77 -3.61
N SER A 114 -7.81 -11.30 -4.03
CA SER A 114 -7.07 -12.32 -3.29
C SER A 114 -6.57 -11.85 -1.92
N ALA A 115 -6.33 -10.56 -1.75
CA ALA A 115 -5.84 -9.98 -0.51
C ALA A 115 -6.94 -9.80 0.56
N ALA A 116 -8.25 -9.90 0.22
CA ALA A 116 -9.34 -9.58 1.14
C ALA A 116 -9.24 -10.25 2.53
N PRO A 117 -8.97 -11.56 2.64
CA PRO A 117 -8.85 -12.20 3.95
C PRO A 117 -7.74 -11.58 4.81
N ALA A 118 -6.57 -11.31 4.23
CA ALA A 118 -5.45 -10.71 4.95
C ALA A 118 -5.69 -9.22 5.27
N LEU A 119 -6.43 -8.49 4.42
CA LEU A 119 -6.85 -7.12 4.71
C LEU A 119 -7.86 -7.06 5.86
N ALA A 120 -8.77 -8.03 5.94
CA ALA A 120 -9.66 -8.18 7.09
C ALA A 120 -8.86 -8.48 8.37
N GLU A 121 -7.89 -9.41 8.32
CA GLU A 121 -7.00 -9.68 9.45
C GLU A 121 -6.22 -8.43 9.89
N ALA A 122 -5.72 -7.62 8.95
CA ALA A 122 -5.02 -6.37 9.26
C ALA A 122 -5.94 -5.34 9.91
N HIS A 123 -7.16 -5.19 9.40
CA HIS A 123 -8.18 -4.34 10.01
C HIS A 123 -8.52 -4.79 11.44
N ASP A 124 -8.73 -6.08 11.65
CA ASP A 124 -9.05 -6.65 12.97
C ASP A 124 -7.88 -6.49 13.96
N ALA A 125 -6.64 -6.45 13.46
CA ALA A 125 -5.45 -6.09 14.23
C ALA A 125 -5.29 -4.57 14.48
N GLY A 126 -6.22 -3.74 13.99
CA GLY A 126 -6.27 -2.30 14.23
C GLY A 126 -5.52 -1.45 13.19
N LEU A 127 -5.09 -2.02 12.06
CA LEU A 127 -4.50 -1.24 10.97
C LEU A 127 -5.59 -0.56 10.14
N THR A 128 -5.31 0.66 9.68
CA THR A 128 -6.11 1.28 8.61
C THR A 128 -5.74 0.64 7.27
N VAL A 129 -6.72 0.05 6.60
CA VAL A 129 -6.54 -0.48 5.25
C VAL A 129 -6.77 0.62 4.21
N ILE A 130 -5.77 0.84 3.37
CA ILE A 130 -5.79 1.77 2.23
C ILE A 130 -5.78 0.92 0.95
N VAL A 131 -6.88 0.91 0.22
CA VAL A 131 -6.93 0.21 -1.06
C VAL A 131 -6.28 1.05 -2.15
N LYS A 132 -5.36 0.47 -2.91
CA LYS A 132 -4.82 1.03 -4.15
C LYS A 132 -5.34 0.25 -5.36
N GLU A 133 -5.22 0.86 -6.54
CA GLU A 133 -5.66 0.30 -7.81
C GLU A 133 -7.15 -0.11 -7.80
N GLY A 134 -8.01 0.65 -7.09
CA GLY A 134 -9.44 0.35 -6.99
C GLY A 134 -10.15 0.29 -8.35
N MET A 135 -9.61 1.01 -9.33
CA MET A 135 -10.06 1.06 -10.72
C MET A 135 -9.30 0.12 -11.67
N ALA A 136 -8.45 -0.76 -11.15
CA ALA A 136 -7.58 -1.66 -11.91
C ALA A 136 -6.77 -0.93 -13.03
N ASN A 137 -6.24 0.25 -12.68
CA ASN A 137 -5.50 1.13 -13.59
C ASN A 137 -6.32 1.53 -14.83
N GLY A 138 -7.61 1.83 -14.64
CA GLY A 138 -8.55 2.27 -15.68
C GLY A 138 -9.37 1.15 -16.32
N ARG A 139 -9.04 -0.12 -16.07
CA ARG A 139 -9.78 -1.27 -16.64
C ARG A 139 -11.21 -1.41 -16.13
N LEU A 140 -11.55 -0.78 -15.01
CA LEU A 140 -12.90 -0.76 -14.46
C LEU A 140 -13.69 0.51 -14.83
N ALA A 141 -13.16 1.33 -15.74
CA ALA A 141 -13.84 2.51 -16.25
C ALA A 141 -14.56 2.24 -17.58
N ALA A 142 -15.71 2.88 -17.74
CA ALA A 142 -16.46 2.97 -19.00
C ALA A 142 -16.60 1.60 -19.74
N GLU A 143 -16.22 1.57 -21.01
CA GLU A 143 -16.32 0.40 -21.90
C GLU A 143 -15.33 -0.73 -21.57
N HIS A 144 -14.28 -0.46 -20.79
CA HIS A 144 -13.29 -1.46 -20.41
C HIS A 144 -13.76 -2.36 -19.26
N ALA A 145 -14.72 -1.88 -18.45
CA ALA A 145 -15.22 -2.62 -17.30
C ALA A 145 -15.92 -3.92 -17.74
N PRO A 146 -15.87 -5.01 -16.94
CA PRO A 146 -16.60 -6.25 -17.24
C PRO A 146 -18.10 -6.03 -17.44
N ASP A 147 -18.73 -6.84 -18.29
CA ASP A 147 -20.16 -6.73 -18.62
C ASP A 147 -21.07 -6.68 -17.38
N ALA A 148 -20.75 -7.49 -16.36
CA ALA A 148 -21.50 -7.48 -15.10
C ALA A 148 -21.44 -6.13 -14.37
N VAL A 149 -20.27 -5.47 -14.36
CA VAL A 149 -20.11 -4.14 -13.74
C VAL A 149 -20.88 -3.10 -14.54
N ARG A 150 -20.81 -3.15 -15.88
CA ARG A 150 -21.53 -2.21 -16.75
C ARG A 150 -23.05 -2.38 -16.64
N ALA A 151 -23.54 -3.62 -16.56
CA ALA A 151 -24.97 -3.90 -16.38
C ALA A 151 -25.50 -3.31 -15.07
N ILE A 152 -24.76 -3.47 -13.96
CA ILE A 152 -25.11 -2.86 -12.67
C ILE A 152 -25.09 -1.34 -12.79
N ALA A 153 -24.07 -0.78 -13.44
CA ALA A 153 -23.93 0.66 -13.63
C ALA A 153 -25.11 1.25 -14.42
N GLU A 154 -25.54 0.58 -15.49
CA GLU A 154 -26.72 0.94 -16.28
C GLU A 154 -28.02 0.86 -15.46
N GLU A 155 -28.20 -0.23 -14.69
CA GLU A 155 -29.39 -0.43 -13.85
C GLU A 155 -29.57 0.70 -12.82
N ILE A 156 -28.47 1.16 -12.21
CA ILE A 156 -28.51 2.20 -11.17
C ILE A 156 -28.26 3.62 -11.69
N GLY A 157 -28.05 3.79 -13.00
CA GLY A 157 -27.80 5.08 -13.63
C GLY A 157 -26.49 5.77 -13.22
N LEU A 158 -25.45 5.00 -12.88
CA LEU A 158 -24.11 5.50 -12.50
C LEU A 158 -23.03 4.99 -13.47
N GLY A 159 -21.78 5.44 -13.27
CA GLY A 159 -20.63 4.94 -14.01
C GLY A 159 -20.08 3.63 -13.47
N ALA A 160 -19.43 2.84 -14.33
CA ALA A 160 -18.78 1.58 -13.95
C ALA A 160 -17.68 1.78 -12.88
N ASP A 161 -17.05 2.96 -12.89
CA ASP A 161 -16.11 3.43 -11.88
C ASP A 161 -16.76 3.58 -10.50
N ALA A 162 -17.92 4.22 -10.44
CA ALA A 162 -18.68 4.35 -9.20
C ALA A 162 -19.08 2.99 -8.64
N VAL A 163 -19.49 2.05 -9.49
CA VAL A 163 -19.81 0.66 -9.09
C VAL A 163 -18.58 -0.06 -8.56
N ALA A 164 -17.44 0.05 -9.25
CA ALA A 164 -16.19 -0.58 -8.84
C ALA A 164 -15.72 -0.06 -7.47
N LEU A 165 -15.73 1.25 -7.25
CA LEU A 165 -15.35 1.86 -5.97
C LEU A 165 -16.35 1.52 -4.86
N ALA A 166 -17.65 1.50 -5.16
CA ALA A 166 -18.68 1.10 -4.19
C ALA A 166 -18.51 -0.36 -3.71
N LEU A 167 -18.06 -1.27 -4.59
CA LEU A 167 -17.78 -2.65 -4.19
C LEU A 167 -16.68 -2.72 -3.13
N ILE A 168 -15.66 -1.87 -3.25
CA ILE A 168 -14.55 -1.79 -2.29
C ILE A 168 -15.02 -1.13 -1.00
N LEU A 169 -15.70 0.02 -1.08
CA LEU A 169 -16.18 0.78 0.07
C LEU A 169 -17.22 0.03 0.92
N ARG A 170 -17.89 -0.98 0.34
CA ARG A 170 -18.80 -1.88 1.07
C ARG A 170 -18.07 -2.91 1.93
N GLN A 171 -16.77 -3.09 1.76
CA GLN A 171 -16.01 -4.01 2.61
C GLN A 171 -15.83 -3.42 4.01
N PRO A 172 -16.14 -4.16 5.09
CA PRO A 172 -16.08 -3.62 6.45
C PRO A 172 -14.67 -3.25 6.90
N TRP A 173 -13.66 -3.85 6.25
CA TRP A 173 -12.25 -3.60 6.54
C TRP A 173 -11.67 -2.40 5.76
N ALA A 174 -12.37 -1.85 4.76
CA ALA A 174 -11.84 -0.80 3.90
C ALA A 174 -11.89 0.56 4.62
N GLY A 175 -10.72 1.14 4.92
CA GLY A 175 -10.63 2.46 5.54
C GLY A 175 -10.60 3.60 4.51
N VAL A 176 -9.72 3.50 3.52
CA VAL A 176 -9.55 4.49 2.44
C VAL A 176 -9.44 3.76 1.11
N VAL A 177 -10.03 4.32 0.04
CA VAL A 177 -9.88 3.81 -1.32
C VAL A 177 -9.26 4.90 -2.19
N LEU A 178 -8.10 4.61 -2.78
CA LEU A 178 -7.39 5.49 -3.71
C LEU A 178 -7.75 5.08 -5.14
N SER A 179 -8.26 6.02 -5.94
CA SER A 179 -8.62 5.86 -7.36
C SER A 179 -7.95 6.88 -8.24
#